data_AF-A0A372EW99-F1
#
_entry.id   AF-A0A372EW99-F1
#
_cell.length_a   1.000
_cell.length_b   1.000
_cell.length_c   1.000
_cell.angle_alpha   90.00
_cell.angle_beta   90.00
_cell.angle_gamma   90.00
#
_symmetry.space_group_name_H-M   'P 1'
#
loop_
_entity.id
_entity.type
_entity.pdbx_description
1 polymer ?
#
loop_
_entity_poly.entity_id
_entity_poly.type
_entity_poly.pdbx_seq_one_letter_code
_entity_poly.pdbx_strand_id
1 'polypeptide(L)'
;MFAVLKTGGKQYKVQSGDVLRVEKLAADAGEKVQFNEVLMLGGDKPTVGAPLVDGAAVQAEVIDQIKGKKVINFVKRRRKHSSKRTVGHRQQLTLLRVTDILEKGADKSGVKAAVGAGSVAGVAAAAAEAKKSAPKKAAPNKEAKKAEPKAETKKAAKAEGGDDLKELSGVGPALEKKLHDAGVTTFAQVAAWTADDIADMDEKLSFKGRIEREGWVEQAKKLAK
;
A
#
# COMPACT_ATOMS: atom_id res chain seq x y z
N MET A 1 8.30 6.29 32.26
CA MET A 1 8.75 5.34 31.23
C MET A 1 9.06 6.08 29.92
N PHE A 2 10.04 5.63 29.13
CA PHE A 2 10.37 6.16 27.81
C PHE A 2 10.79 5.03 26.87
N ALA A 3 10.81 5.27 25.57
CA ALA A 3 11.31 4.32 24.57
C ALA A 3 12.30 5.03 23.62
N VAL A 4 13.25 4.27 23.06
CA VAL A 4 14.05 4.71 21.92
C VAL A 4 13.56 3.93 20.71
N LEU A 5 12.83 4.59 19.82
CA LEU A 5 12.32 3.98 18.58
C LEU A 5 13.17 4.39 17.38
N LYS A 6 13.22 3.52 16.38
CA LYS A 6 13.88 3.77 15.10
C LYS A 6 12.82 3.96 14.02
N THR A 7 12.90 5.08 13.28
CA THR A 7 12.03 5.35 12.14
C THR A 7 12.71 6.29 11.15
N GLY A 8 12.47 6.09 9.85
CA GLY A 8 13.06 6.95 8.80
C GLY A 8 14.60 7.01 8.83
N GLY A 9 15.25 5.96 9.31
CA GLY A 9 16.72 5.92 9.47
C GLY A 9 17.27 6.70 10.65
N LYS A 10 16.42 7.24 11.53
CA LYS A 10 16.80 8.01 12.73
C LYS A 10 16.29 7.33 13.99
N GLN A 11 16.89 7.67 15.12
CA GLN A 11 16.46 7.20 16.45
C GLN A 11 15.86 8.38 17.24
N TYR A 12 14.75 8.13 17.92
CA TYR A 12 14.04 9.12 18.71
C TYR A 12 13.79 8.57 20.11
N LYS A 13 14.15 9.33 21.14
CA LYS A 13 13.71 9.09 22.51
C LYS A 13 12.33 9.72 22.68
N VAL A 14 11.36 8.95 23.16
CA VAL A 14 9.98 9.39 23.31
C VAL A 14 9.36 8.93 24.63
N GLN A 15 8.39 9.72 25.10
CA GLN A 15 7.49 9.41 26.21
C GLN A 15 6.03 9.53 25.75
N SER A 16 5.10 8.94 26.49
CA SER A 16 3.67 9.14 26.22
C SER A 16 3.32 10.63 26.33
N GLY A 17 2.56 11.14 25.37
CA GLY A 17 2.21 12.55 25.23
C GLY A 17 3.16 13.38 24.36
N ASP A 18 4.36 12.89 24.05
CA ASP A 18 5.33 13.64 23.25
C ASP A 18 4.85 13.87 21.81
N VAL A 19 5.15 15.06 21.28
CA VAL A 19 4.89 15.40 19.89
C VAL A 19 6.20 15.43 19.11
N LEU A 20 6.32 14.61 18.07
CA LEU A 20 7.53 14.49 17.26
C LEU A 20 7.25 14.66 15.76
N ARG A 21 8.27 15.16 15.05
CA ARG A 21 8.29 15.22 13.59
C ARG A 21 9.20 14.14 13.05
N VAL A 22 8.64 13.24 12.26
CA VAL A 22 9.36 12.13 11.63
C VAL A 22 9.32 12.24 10.11
N GLU A 23 10.11 11.42 9.44
CA GLU A 23 10.03 11.26 7.98
C GLU A 23 8.61 10.84 7.56
N LYS A 24 8.26 11.16 6.31
CA LYS A 24 6.90 10.92 5.80
C LYS A 24 6.47 9.45 5.92
N LEU A 25 5.36 9.23 6.61
CA LEU A 25 4.70 7.93 6.74
C LEU A 25 3.53 7.76 5.77
N ALA A 26 3.23 6.51 5.41
CA ALA A 26 2.06 6.11 4.62
C ALA A 26 0.81 5.99 5.51
N ALA A 27 0.45 7.08 6.16
CA ALA A 27 -0.70 7.18 7.05
C ALA A 27 -1.33 8.58 6.93
N ASP A 28 -2.64 8.64 7.09
CA ASP A 28 -3.40 9.89 7.02
C ASP A 28 -3.55 10.53 8.41
N ALA A 29 -3.90 11.82 8.45
CA ALA A 29 -4.15 12.52 9.71
C ALA A 29 -5.34 11.89 10.47
N GLY A 30 -5.20 11.74 11.78
CA GLY A 30 -6.14 11.04 12.66
C GLY A 30 -5.93 9.52 12.74
N GLU A 31 -5.09 8.92 11.88
CA GLU A 31 -4.80 7.49 11.97
C GLU A 31 -3.88 7.17 13.16
N LYS A 32 -4.12 6.03 13.80
CA LYS A 32 -3.19 5.44 14.77
C LYS A 32 -2.18 4.58 14.05
N VAL A 33 -0.90 4.79 14.36
CA VAL A 33 0.22 4.04 13.80
C VAL A 33 1.07 3.44 14.91
N GLN A 34 1.66 2.29 14.62
CA GLN A 34 2.52 1.56 15.55
C GLN A 34 3.94 1.41 15.01
N PHE A 35 4.92 1.80 15.82
CA PHE A 35 6.34 1.58 15.58
C PHE A 35 6.79 0.30 16.29
N ASN A 36 7.15 -0.72 15.51
CA ASN A 36 7.63 -2.01 16.03
C ASN A 36 9.16 -2.04 16.21
N GLU A 37 9.89 -1.12 15.59
CA GLU A 37 11.34 -1.02 15.75
C GLU A 37 11.69 -0.23 17.03
N VAL A 38 11.63 -0.91 18.18
CA VAL A 38 12.03 -0.35 19.48
C VAL A 38 13.40 -0.90 19.89
N LEU A 39 14.34 0.00 20.15
CA LEU A 39 15.74 -0.33 20.52
C LEU A 39 15.94 -0.44 22.02
N MET A 40 15.19 0.34 22.79
CA MET A 40 15.32 0.40 24.25
C MET A 40 14.01 0.84 24.88
N LEU A 41 13.70 0.26 26.03
CA LEU A 41 12.66 0.71 26.96
C LEU A 41 13.34 1.20 28.23
N GLY A 42 13.05 2.44 28.63
CA GLY A 42 13.63 3.09 29.79
C GLY A 42 12.61 3.36 30.89
N GLY A 43 13.03 3.18 32.14
CA GLY A 43 12.22 3.29 33.35
C GLY A 43 13.05 2.84 34.54
N ASP A 44 12.41 2.29 35.57
CA ASP A 44 13.11 1.80 36.78
C ASP A 44 14.03 0.62 36.47
N LYS A 45 13.64 -0.25 35.53
CA LYS A 45 14.45 -1.35 35.00
C LYS A 45 14.62 -1.19 33.48
N PRO A 46 15.68 -0.49 33.03
CA PRO A 46 15.89 -0.27 31.60
C PRO A 46 16.17 -1.60 30.88
N THR A 47 15.50 -1.80 29.75
CA THR A 47 15.68 -2.97 28.87
C THR A 47 16.27 -2.48 27.55
N VAL A 48 17.41 -3.04 27.15
CA VAL A 48 18.11 -2.72 25.90
C VAL A 48 17.97 -3.91 24.95
N GLY A 49 17.57 -3.64 23.70
CA GLY A 49 17.39 -4.65 22.67
C GLY A 49 18.69 -5.13 22.04
N ALA A 50 18.64 -6.28 21.38
CA ALA A 50 19.77 -6.88 20.67
C ALA A 50 19.34 -7.54 19.34
N PRO A 51 19.03 -6.78 18.28
CA PRO A 51 19.09 -5.32 18.15
C PRO A 51 17.81 -4.58 18.56
N LEU A 52 16.67 -5.28 18.63
CA LEU A 52 15.36 -4.75 19.01
C LEU A 52 14.91 -5.37 20.34
N VAL A 53 13.93 -4.75 20.99
CA VAL A 53 13.22 -5.33 22.14
C VAL A 53 12.01 -6.10 21.62
N ASP A 54 12.00 -7.42 21.77
CA ASP A 54 10.96 -8.27 21.20
C ASP A 54 9.57 -8.00 21.79
N GLY A 55 8.59 -7.85 20.91
CA GLY A 55 7.20 -7.59 21.28
C GLY A 55 6.91 -6.19 21.81
N ALA A 56 7.91 -5.31 21.90
CA ALA A 56 7.73 -3.93 22.26
C ALA A 56 7.23 -3.09 21.08
N ALA A 57 6.41 -2.09 21.36
CA ALA A 57 5.95 -1.16 20.33
C ALA A 57 5.63 0.22 20.90
N VAL A 58 5.78 1.24 20.07
CA VAL A 58 5.32 2.61 20.39
C VAL A 58 4.12 2.93 19.53
N GLN A 59 3.00 3.26 20.16
CA GLN A 59 1.78 3.70 19.49
C GLN A 59 1.74 5.22 19.44
N ALA A 60 1.32 5.75 18.30
CA ALA A 60 1.19 7.17 18.08
C ALA A 60 -0.02 7.48 17.21
N GLU A 61 -0.57 8.67 17.38
CA GLU A 61 -1.59 9.24 16.52
C GLU A 61 -0.93 10.22 15.54
N VAL A 62 -1.31 10.13 14.26
CA VAL A 62 -0.90 11.08 13.25
C VAL A 62 -1.71 12.36 13.41
N ILE A 63 -1.05 13.45 13.79
CA ILE A 63 -1.72 14.76 13.88
C ILE A 63 -1.91 15.35 12.49
N ASP A 64 -0.82 15.43 11.71
CA ASP A 64 -0.84 16.10 10.40
C ASP A 64 0.35 15.71 9.51
N GLN A 65 0.19 15.90 8.20
CA GLN A 65 1.22 15.76 7.18
C GLN A 65 1.73 17.14 6.75
N ILE A 66 2.88 17.55 7.31
CA ILE A 66 3.40 18.91 7.17
C ILE A 66 4.59 19.01 6.21
N LYS A 67 4.83 20.22 5.71
CA LYS A 67 6.07 20.57 5.02
C LYS A 67 6.99 21.32 5.98
N GLY A 68 8.24 20.89 6.09
CA GLY A 68 9.27 21.56 6.87
C GLY A 68 9.58 22.98 6.38
N LYS A 69 10.51 23.62 7.09
CA LYS A 69 11.04 24.93 6.69
C LYS A 69 11.67 24.83 5.30
N LYS A 70 11.47 25.86 4.46
CA LYS A 70 12.08 25.91 3.13
C LYS A 70 13.59 26.07 3.30
N VAL A 71 14.35 25.14 2.74
CA VAL A 71 15.79 25.24 2.58
C VAL A 71 16.06 25.66 1.15
N ILE A 72 16.98 26.59 0.94
CA ILE A 72 17.34 27.07 -0.38
C ILE A 72 18.66 26.41 -0.77
N ASN A 73 18.63 25.59 -1.81
CA ASN A 73 19.83 25.10 -2.48
C ASN A 73 20.27 26.13 -3.52
N PHE A 74 21.38 26.81 -3.24
CA PHE A 74 21.96 27.80 -4.13
C PHE A 74 23.27 27.26 -4.71
N VAL A 75 23.29 27.05 -6.02
CA VAL A 75 24.46 26.55 -6.75
C VAL A 75 24.87 27.58 -7.80
N LYS A 76 26.12 28.03 -7.76
CA LYS A 76 26.69 28.96 -8.74
C LYS A 76 28.17 28.63 -8.96
N ARG A 77 28.57 28.50 -10.23
CA ARG A 77 30.00 28.40 -10.59
C ARG A 77 30.58 29.79 -10.83
N ARG A 78 31.79 30.03 -10.33
CA ARG A 78 32.51 31.29 -10.51
C ARG A 78 32.76 31.54 -12.01
N ARG A 79 32.58 32.80 -12.46
CA ARG A 79 32.76 33.25 -13.86
C ARG A 79 31.84 32.63 -14.91
N LYS A 80 30.84 31.83 -14.51
CA LYS A 80 29.79 31.31 -15.41
C LYS A 80 28.44 31.91 -15.01
N HIS A 81 28.11 33.08 -15.54
CA HIS A 81 26.91 33.84 -15.11
C HIS A 81 25.59 33.07 -15.33
N SER A 82 25.51 32.26 -16.38
CA SER A 82 24.37 31.37 -16.67
C SER A 82 24.25 30.15 -15.74
N SER A 83 25.26 29.88 -14.89
CA SER A 83 25.28 28.68 -14.03
C SER A 83 24.55 28.84 -12.69
N LYS A 84 24.02 30.03 -12.38
CA LYS A 84 23.31 30.31 -11.14
C LYS A 84 21.98 29.56 -11.11
N ARG A 85 21.81 28.65 -10.16
CA ARG A 85 20.56 27.92 -9.89
C ARG A 85 20.18 28.06 -8.43
N THR A 86 18.95 28.50 -8.19
CA THR A 86 18.36 28.61 -6.86
C THR A 86 17.14 27.71 -6.83
N VAL A 87 17.17 26.63 -6.05
CA VAL A 87 16.07 25.68 -5.92
C VAL A 87 15.63 25.64 -4.46
N GLY A 88 14.35 25.83 -4.20
CA GLY A 88 13.79 25.62 -2.87
C GLY A 88 13.44 24.16 -2.63
N HIS A 89 13.84 23.61 -1.49
CA HIS A 89 13.38 22.31 -1.00
C HIS A 89 12.56 22.48 0.27
N ARG A 90 11.49 21.69 0.40
CA ARG A 90 10.75 21.55 1.66
C ARG A 90 10.56 20.06 1.92
N GLN A 91 11.15 19.58 3.01
CA GLN A 91 11.00 18.18 3.41
C GLN A 91 9.55 17.90 3.80
N GLN A 92 8.99 16.79 3.32
CA GLN A 92 7.71 16.27 3.78
C GLN A 92 7.93 15.52 5.09
N LEU A 93 7.19 15.88 6.13
CA LEU A 93 7.30 15.32 7.47
C LEU A 93 5.92 14.94 7.97
N THR A 94 5.86 13.93 8.83
CA THR A 94 4.64 13.56 9.54
C THR A 94 4.78 14.04 10.98
N LEU A 95 3.77 14.77 11.46
CA LEU A 95 3.67 15.21 12.85
C LEU A 95 2.85 14.17 13.63
N LEU A 96 3.42 13.64 14.70
CA LEU A 96 2.85 12.56 15.48
C LEU A 96 2.78 12.94 16.95
N ARG A 97 1.79 12.41 17.66
CA ARG A 97 1.75 12.38 19.12
C ARG A 97 1.84 10.95 19.61
N VAL A 98 2.78 10.67 20.50
CA VAL A 98 2.90 9.35 21.14
C VAL A 98 1.74 9.16 22.10
N THR A 99 1.00 8.08 21.93
CA THR A 99 -0.13 7.74 22.80
C THR A 99 0.31 6.78 23.89
N ASP A 100 0.99 5.69 23.51
CA ASP A 100 1.33 4.63 24.45
C ASP A 100 2.64 3.92 24.09
N ILE A 101 3.27 3.28 25.07
CA ILE A 101 4.48 2.48 24.94
C ILE A 101 4.20 1.09 25.49
N LEU A 102 4.14 0.10 24.60
CA LEU A 102 3.93 -1.30 24.94
C LEU A 102 5.27 -1.98 25.18
N GLU A 103 5.42 -2.61 26.35
CA GLU A 103 6.61 -3.44 26.64
C GLU A 103 6.59 -4.78 25.92
N LYS A 104 5.39 -5.35 25.76
CA LYS A 104 5.12 -6.65 25.12
C LYS A 104 3.77 -6.63 24.43
N GLY A 105 3.54 -7.56 23.51
CA GLY A 105 2.24 -7.76 22.87
C GLY A 105 1.96 -6.85 21.67
N ALA A 106 2.99 -6.25 21.08
CA ALA A 106 2.89 -5.47 19.85
C ALA A 106 2.07 -6.15 18.74
N ASP A 107 2.21 -7.46 18.57
CA ASP A 107 1.54 -8.23 17.52
C ASP A 107 0.02 -8.33 17.68
N LYS A 108 -0.51 -8.05 18.87
CA LYS A 108 -1.93 -8.19 19.21
C LYS A 108 -2.69 -6.87 19.19
N SER A 109 -2.02 -5.75 18.95
CA SER A 109 -2.63 -4.42 19.11
C SER A 109 -3.66 -4.07 18.03
N GLY A 110 -3.61 -4.72 16.87
CA GLY A 110 -4.47 -4.40 15.72
C GLY A 110 -4.22 -3.01 15.11
N VAL A 111 -3.18 -2.29 15.56
CA VAL A 111 -2.83 -0.95 15.08
C VAL A 111 -2.01 -1.04 13.79
N LYS A 112 -2.29 -0.16 12.82
CA LYS A 112 -1.58 -0.09 11.55
C LYS A 112 -0.08 0.13 11.76
N ALA A 113 0.77 -0.71 11.17
CA ALA A 113 2.22 -0.54 11.26
C ALA A 113 2.66 0.77 10.59
N ALA A 114 3.58 1.49 11.23
CA ALA A 114 4.15 2.73 10.72
C ALA A 114 5.15 2.42 9.60
N VAL A 115 4.73 2.56 8.34
CA VAL A 115 5.56 2.32 7.15
C VAL A 115 5.91 3.64 6.48
N GLY A 116 7.15 3.80 6.03
CA GLY A 116 7.58 4.98 5.29
C GLY A 116 6.88 5.09 3.93
N ALA A 117 6.52 6.31 3.51
CA ALA A 117 5.85 6.53 2.24
C ALA A 117 6.71 6.11 1.01
N GLY A 118 8.04 6.06 1.15
CA GLY A 118 8.92 5.52 0.11
C GLY A 118 8.97 3.98 0.07
N SER A 119 8.71 3.30 1.18
CA SER A 119 8.79 1.83 1.26
C SER A 119 7.58 1.10 0.68
N VAL A 120 6.43 1.78 0.47
CA VAL A 120 5.26 1.16 -0.18
C VAL A 120 5.54 0.76 -1.64
N ALA A 121 6.44 1.49 -2.33
CA ALA A 121 6.92 1.11 -3.66
C ALA A 121 7.91 -0.08 -3.61
N GLY A 122 8.68 -0.22 -2.53
CA GLY A 122 9.64 -1.31 -2.33
C GLY A 122 9.00 -2.64 -1.92
N VAL A 123 7.92 -2.61 -1.12
CA VAL A 123 7.19 -3.83 -0.73
C VAL A 123 6.48 -4.47 -1.94
N ALA A 124 6.01 -3.66 -2.89
CA ALA A 124 5.49 -4.15 -4.16
C ALA A 124 6.56 -4.81 -5.06
N ALA A 125 7.82 -4.35 -4.96
CA ALA A 125 8.94 -4.93 -5.70
C ALA A 125 9.51 -6.20 -5.03
N ALA A 126 9.59 -6.24 -3.69
CA ALA A 126 10.10 -7.40 -2.95
C ALA A 126 9.16 -8.62 -3.01
N ALA A 127 7.84 -8.40 -3.08
CA ALA A 127 6.87 -9.46 -3.33
C ALA A 127 7.00 -10.07 -4.75
N ALA A 128 7.57 -9.32 -5.71
CA ALA A 128 7.85 -9.80 -7.06
C ALA A 128 9.20 -10.55 -7.17
N GLU A 129 10.19 -10.22 -6.33
CA GLU A 129 11.51 -10.88 -6.34
C GLU A 129 11.57 -12.18 -5.53
N ALA A 130 10.80 -12.32 -4.45
CA ALA A 130 10.76 -13.56 -3.65
C ALA A 130 10.16 -14.78 -4.39
N LYS A 131 9.52 -14.58 -5.56
CA LYS A 131 9.07 -15.67 -6.44
C LYS A 131 10.09 -16.11 -7.49
N LYS A 132 11.27 -15.49 -7.57
CA LYS A 132 12.20 -15.69 -8.71
C LYS A 132 13.53 -16.38 -8.43
N SER A 133 13.81 -16.83 -7.21
CA SER A 133 15.12 -17.46 -6.89
C SER A 133 14.99 -18.78 -6.12
N ALA A 134 14.67 -19.87 -6.84
CA ALA A 134 15.20 -21.20 -6.54
C ALA A 134 15.50 -21.94 -7.86
N PRO A 135 16.65 -22.64 -7.97
CA PRO A 135 17.31 -22.89 -9.24
C PRO A 135 16.95 -24.26 -9.84
N LYS A 136 16.66 -24.32 -11.15
CA LYS A 136 16.68 -25.58 -11.92
C LYS A 136 17.85 -25.57 -12.90
N LYS A 137 18.77 -26.51 -12.65
CA LYS A 137 19.91 -26.90 -13.47
C LYS A 137 19.44 -27.80 -14.62
N ALA A 138 20.08 -27.65 -15.78
CA ALA A 138 20.20 -28.53 -16.95
C ALA A 138 19.56 -27.98 -18.25
N ALA A 139 20.43 -27.47 -19.12
CA ALA A 139 20.30 -27.21 -20.55
C ALA A 139 20.38 -28.55 -21.36
N PRO A 140 20.25 -28.64 -22.72
CA PRO A 140 20.40 -27.52 -23.67
C PRO A 140 19.59 -27.54 -25.00
N ASN A 141 19.57 -26.36 -25.61
CA ASN A 141 19.80 -26.02 -27.04
C ASN A 141 18.68 -25.98 -28.12
N LYS A 142 18.69 -24.80 -28.77
CA LYS A 142 18.62 -24.49 -30.22
C LYS A 142 17.29 -24.30 -30.96
N GLU A 143 16.93 -23.02 -31.03
CA GLU A 143 16.63 -22.18 -32.22
C GLU A 143 15.71 -22.65 -33.37
N ALA A 144 14.67 -21.81 -33.55
CA ALA A 144 14.23 -21.14 -34.79
C ALA A 144 13.25 -21.85 -35.76
N LYS A 145 11.99 -21.35 -35.83
CA LYS A 145 11.46 -20.51 -36.93
C LYS A 145 9.94 -20.28 -36.86
N LYS A 146 9.55 -19.00 -37.03
CA LYS A 146 8.54 -18.44 -37.96
C LYS A 146 7.02 -18.63 -37.71
N ALA A 147 6.36 -17.48 -37.51
CA ALA A 147 5.05 -16.96 -37.98
C ALA A 147 3.74 -17.79 -37.93
N GLU A 148 2.68 -17.09 -37.48
CA GLU A 148 1.23 -17.37 -37.33
C GLU A 148 0.52 -17.94 -38.60
N PRO A 149 -0.78 -18.36 -38.63
CA PRO A 149 -1.88 -18.30 -37.63
C PRO A 149 -2.84 -19.54 -37.55
N LYS A 150 -3.90 -19.41 -36.71
CA LYS A 150 -5.24 -20.07 -36.68
C LYS A 150 -5.50 -21.39 -35.92
N ALA A 151 -6.48 -21.25 -35.02
CA ALA A 151 -7.63 -22.14 -34.74
C ALA A 151 -7.47 -23.37 -33.82
N GLU A 152 -8.01 -23.17 -32.60
CA GLU A 152 -9.00 -24.00 -31.89
C GLU A 152 -8.66 -25.38 -31.26
N THR A 153 -8.96 -25.39 -29.95
CA THR A 153 -9.49 -26.47 -29.09
C THR A 153 -8.55 -27.50 -28.49
N LYS A 154 -8.38 -27.43 -27.15
CA LYS A 154 -9.00 -28.41 -26.24
C LYS A 154 -9.12 -27.86 -24.82
N LYS A 155 -10.36 -27.93 -24.36
CA LYS A 155 -10.95 -27.54 -23.07
C LYS A 155 -10.75 -28.67 -22.06
N ALA A 156 -10.39 -28.32 -20.83
CA ALA A 156 -10.59 -29.11 -19.61
C ALA A 156 -10.43 -28.13 -18.43
N ALA A 157 -11.29 -28.02 -17.43
CA ALA A 157 -12.66 -28.46 -17.21
C ALA A 157 -13.23 -27.47 -16.15
N LYS A 158 -14.54 -27.22 -16.23
CA LYS A 158 -15.30 -26.21 -15.50
C LYS A 158 -15.69 -26.70 -14.10
N ALA A 159 -15.55 -25.84 -13.10
CA ALA A 159 -16.28 -25.81 -11.82
C ALA A 159 -16.16 -24.36 -11.30
N GLU A 160 -17.18 -23.54 -11.05
CA GLU A 160 -18.63 -23.62 -11.14
C GLU A 160 -19.16 -22.24 -11.61
N GLY A 161 -20.22 -22.23 -12.43
CA GLY A 161 -21.27 -21.19 -12.48
C GLY A 161 -21.00 -19.70 -12.80
N GLY A 162 -19.77 -19.18 -12.74
CA GLY A 162 -19.51 -17.74 -12.86
C GLY A 162 -19.08 -17.28 -14.25
N ASP A 163 -19.52 -16.08 -14.64
CA ASP A 163 -19.00 -15.35 -15.81
C ASP A 163 -17.72 -14.59 -15.45
N ASP A 164 -16.84 -14.32 -16.43
CA ASP A 164 -15.61 -13.56 -16.21
C ASP A 164 -15.91 -12.05 -16.17
N LEU A 165 -16.24 -11.52 -14.99
CA LEU A 165 -16.62 -10.10 -14.83
C LEU A 165 -15.51 -9.11 -15.25
N LYS A 166 -14.27 -9.58 -15.50
CA LYS A 166 -13.19 -8.74 -16.05
C LYS A 166 -13.46 -8.25 -17.48
N GLU A 167 -14.46 -8.81 -18.18
CA GLU A 167 -14.85 -8.31 -19.50
C GLU A 167 -15.60 -6.96 -19.44
N LEU A 168 -16.07 -6.56 -18.25
CA LEU A 168 -16.60 -5.22 -18.04
C LEU A 168 -15.47 -4.19 -17.97
N SER A 169 -15.63 -3.09 -18.71
CA SER A 169 -14.64 -2.02 -18.77
C SER A 169 -14.40 -1.45 -17.37
N GLY A 170 -13.15 -1.55 -16.90
CA GLY A 170 -12.74 -1.03 -15.60
C GLY A 170 -12.89 -2.00 -14.43
N VAL A 171 -13.39 -3.22 -14.68
CA VAL A 171 -13.32 -4.34 -13.72
C VAL A 171 -11.99 -5.08 -13.88
N GLY A 172 -11.07 -4.84 -12.94
CA GLY A 172 -9.82 -5.60 -12.84
C GLY A 172 -9.93 -6.81 -11.90
N PRO A 173 -8.89 -7.68 -11.82
CA PRO A 173 -8.91 -8.89 -10.98
C PRO A 173 -9.21 -8.64 -9.50
N ALA A 174 -8.81 -7.48 -8.97
CA ALA A 174 -9.09 -7.08 -7.60
C ALA A 174 -10.56 -6.65 -7.39
N LEU A 175 -11.21 -6.12 -8.43
CA LEU A 175 -12.62 -5.70 -8.39
C LEU A 175 -13.55 -6.88 -8.62
N GLU A 176 -13.22 -7.77 -9.55
CA GLU A 176 -13.91 -9.03 -9.74
C GLU A 176 -13.94 -9.84 -8.44
N LYS A 177 -12.82 -9.93 -7.72
CA LYS A 177 -12.81 -10.60 -6.41
C LYS A 177 -13.78 -9.96 -5.41
N LYS A 178 -13.87 -8.62 -5.39
CA LYS A 178 -14.82 -7.90 -4.53
C LYS A 178 -16.28 -8.10 -4.98
N LEU A 179 -16.53 -8.22 -6.28
CA LEU A 179 -17.85 -8.52 -6.83
C LEU A 179 -18.27 -9.95 -6.47
N HIS A 180 -17.36 -10.91 -6.60
CA HIS A 180 -17.59 -12.31 -6.20
C HIS A 180 -17.82 -12.43 -4.69
N ASP A 181 -17.03 -11.72 -3.87
CA ASP A 181 -17.21 -11.63 -2.41
C ASP A 181 -18.55 -10.96 -2.03
N ALA A 182 -19.08 -10.07 -2.89
CA ALA A 182 -20.40 -9.46 -2.76
C ALA A 182 -21.54 -10.32 -3.33
N GLY A 183 -21.25 -11.53 -3.83
CA GLY A 183 -22.22 -12.47 -4.38
C GLY A 183 -22.57 -12.25 -5.86
N VAL A 184 -21.92 -11.30 -6.51
CA VAL A 184 -22.10 -10.99 -7.94
C VAL A 184 -21.12 -11.84 -8.72
N THR A 185 -21.63 -12.84 -9.44
CA THR A 185 -20.81 -13.86 -10.11
C THR A 185 -21.17 -14.03 -11.59
N THR A 186 -22.21 -13.35 -12.08
CA THR A 186 -22.69 -13.48 -13.47
C THR A 186 -23.02 -12.12 -14.08
N PHE A 187 -22.90 -12.01 -15.41
CA PHE A 187 -23.30 -10.80 -16.14
C PHE A 187 -24.81 -10.57 -16.06
N ALA A 188 -25.61 -11.64 -15.96
CA ALA A 188 -27.06 -11.55 -15.81
C ALA A 188 -27.48 -10.78 -14.54
N GLN A 189 -26.74 -10.94 -13.44
CA GLN A 189 -26.99 -10.22 -12.19
C GLN A 189 -26.67 -8.72 -12.34
N VAL A 190 -25.56 -8.39 -12.99
CA VAL A 190 -25.17 -6.99 -13.25
C VAL A 190 -26.13 -6.32 -14.24
N ALA A 191 -26.62 -7.05 -15.24
CA ALA A 191 -27.58 -6.57 -16.22
C ALA A 191 -28.97 -6.27 -15.63
N ALA A 192 -29.32 -6.94 -14.51
CA ALA A 192 -30.60 -6.80 -13.82
C ALA A 192 -30.62 -5.67 -12.77
N TRP A 193 -29.49 -5.00 -12.51
CA TRP A 193 -29.42 -3.93 -11.53
C TRP A 193 -30.29 -2.73 -11.92
N THR A 194 -31.11 -2.28 -10.97
CA THR A 194 -31.84 -1.02 -11.02
C THR A 194 -30.97 0.14 -10.55
N ALA A 195 -31.43 1.38 -10.72
CA ALA A 195 -30.69 2.56 -10.26
C ALA A 195 -30.40 2.52 -8.74
N ASP A 196 -31.32 1.95 -7.96
CA ASP A 196 -31.17 1.79 -6.52
C ASP A 196 -30.12 0.70 -6.19
N ASP A 197 -30.13 -0.43 -6.91
CA ASP A 197 -29.12 -1.49 -6.74
C ASP A 197 -27.70 -1.01 -7.10
N ILE A 198 -27.61 -0.13 -8.12
CA ILE A 198 -26.33 0.48 -8.53
C ILE A 198 -25.81 1.39 -7.41
N ALA A 199 -26.67 2.20 -6.80
CA ALA A 199 -26.28 3.09 -5.71
C ALA A 199 -25.83 2.31 -4.47
N ASP A 200 -26.56 1.26 -4.10
CA ASP A 200 -26.22 0.38 -2.97
C ASP A 200 -24.89 -0.34 -3.20
N MET A 201 -24.66 -0.85 -4.41
CA MET A 201 -23.39 -1.50 -4.77
C MET A 201 -22.24 -0.50 -4.88
N ASP A 202 -22.51 0.73 -5.32
CA ASP A 202 -21.51 1.80 -5.40
C ASP A 202 -21.07 2.26 -4.00
N GLU A 203 -21.99 2.35 -3.04
CA GLU A 203 -21.66 2.67 -1.65
C GLU A 203 -20.95 1.49 -0.96
N LYS A 204 -21.52 0.29 -1.06
CA LYS A 204 -21.00 -0.93 -0.41
C LYS A 204 -19.59 -1.30 -0.86
N LEU A 205 -19.27 -1.05 -2.13
CA LEU A 205 -17.94 -1.34 -2.69
C LEU A 205 -17.09 -0.08 -2.90
N SER A 206 -17.59 1.08 -2.47
CA SER A 206 -16.94 2.40 -2.54
C SER A 206 -16.50 2.78 -3.97
N PHE A 207 -17.37 2.52 -4.96
CA PHE A 207 -17.10 2.68 -6.38
C PHE A 207 -17.27 4.13 -6.89
N LYS A 208 -17.82 5.08 -6.11
CA LYS A 208 -17.85 6.53 -6.41
C LYS A 208 -18.41 6.85 -7.81
N GLY A 209 -19.58 6.31 -8.15
CA GLY A 209 -20.30 6.46 -9.41
C GLY A 209 -19.63 5.75 -10.59
N ARG A 210 -18.75 4.78 -10.33
CA ARG A 210 -17.97 4.13 -11.40
C ARG A 210 -18.84 3.20 -12.24
N ILE A 211 -19.78 2.49 -11.61
CA ILE A 211 -20.69 1.55 -12.28
C ILE A 211 -21.47 2.27 -13.40
N GLU A 212 -21.99 3.46 -13.11
CA GLU A 212 -22.73 4.29 -14.08
C GLU A 212 -21.81 4.91 -15.14
N ARG A 213 -20.67 5.50 -14.72
CA ARG A 213 -19.73 6.16 -15.63
C ARG A 213 -19.13 5.21 -16.66
N GLU A 214 -18.83 3.98 -16.25
CA GLU A 214 -18.26 2.95 -17.13
C GLU A 214 -19.35 2.10 -17.80
N GLY A 215 -20.63 2.35 -17.50
CA GLY A 215 -21.76 1.74 -18.19
C GLY A 215 -21.86 0.23 -18.02
N TRP A 216 -21.56 -0.28 -16.83
CA TRP A 216 -21.44 -1.73 -16.59
C TRP A 216 -22.73 -2.49 -16.89
N VAL A 217 -23.90 -1.92 -16.59
CA VAL A 217 -25.20 -2.55 -16.86
C VAL A 217 -25.43 -2.75 -18.36
N GLU A 218 -25.09 -1.75 -19.19
CA GLU A 218 -25.25 -1.80 -20.64
C GLU A 218 -24.23 -2.73 -21.32
N GLN A 219 -23.05 -2.89 -20.71
CA GLN A 219 -22.05 -3.87 -21.16
C GLN A 219 -22.44 -5.28 -20.75
N ALA A 220 -22.90 -5.47 -19.52
CA ALA A 220 -23.38 -6.75 -19.01
C ALA A 220 -24.56 -7.27 -19.84
N LYS A 221 -25.52 -6.41 -20.23
CA LYS A 221 -26.62 -6.79 -21.15
C LYS A 221 -26.14 -7.31 -22.51
N LYS A 222 -25.01 -6.81 -23.01
CA LYS A 222 -24.42 -7.26 -24.30
C LYS A 222 -23.66 -8.57 -24.15
N LEU A 223 -23.10 -8.84 -22.98
CA LEU A 223 -22.27 -10.00 -22.67
C LEU A 223 -23.07 -11.18 -22.09
N ALA A 224 -24.23 -10.93 -21.48
CA ALA A 224 -25.11 -11.93 -20.85
C ALA A 224 -25.93 -12.79 -21.86
N LYS A 225 -25.35 -13.09 -23.03
CA LYS A 225 -26.03 -13.78 -24.14
C LYS A 225 -26.22 -15.28 -23.88
#